data_AF-A0AAJ1PD13-F1
#
_entry.id   AF-A0AAJ1PD13-F1
#
_cell.length_a   1.000
_cell.length_b   1.000
_cell.length_c   1.000
_cell.angle_alpha   90.00
_cell.angle_beta   90.00
_cell.angle_gamma   90.00
#
_symmetry.space_group_name_H-M   'P 1'
#
loop_
_entity.id
_entity.type
_entity.pdbx_description
1 polymer ?
#
loop_
_entity_poly.entity_id
_entity_poly.type
_entity_poly.pdbx_seq_one_letter_code
_entity_poly.pdbx_strand_id
1 'polypeptide(L)'
;MAVVKLGNKVKTNLPDMIRYVINPEKNDGGRLVYASYSSERHDANMLAEPMIRDLERCANGLRKDGVLALHLKHSFSPDEHVNAEQVHELGVMLTEAITGGDYKYVVSPHMDRHHLHNHIVICAANRRTGRKMRLTRRSIDQWRAVSDELCRREGLAVLENPKVETAESRVRDERERLKNERKRIREDIAEQVERESERMRRRLKESSDRQCERDKRILFALCLGVCSAVVPMFAVVMQGRWQAFADSLLDWLRRT
;
A
#
# COMPACT_ATOMS: atom_id res chain seq x y z
N MET A 1 6.09 2.19 -22.27
CA MET A 1 5.59 3.58 -22.36
C MET A 1 4.57 3.86 -21.27
N ALA A 2 4.61 5.07 -20.69
CA ALA A 2 3.64 5.52 -19.70
C ALA A 2 2.50 6.34 -20.32
N VAL A 3 1.32 6.31 -19.72
CA VAL A 3 0.14 7.08 -20.13
C VAL A 3 -0.53 7.69 -18.90
N VAL A 4 -0.74 9.00 -18.95
CA VAL A 4 -1.49 9.74 -17.93
C VAL A 4 -2.91 10.05 -18.41
N LYS A 5 -3.91 9.71 -17.59
CA LYS A 5 -5.33 9.99 -17.82
C LYS A 5 -5.98 10.57 -16.57
N LEU A 6 -6.75 11.63 -16.73
CA LEU A 6 -7.65 12.13 -15.68
C LEU A 6 -8.96 11.35 -15.76
N GLY A 7 -9.26 10.65 -14.69
CA GLY A 7 -10.54 9.98 -14.48
C GLY A 7 -11.64 10.95 -14.09
N ASN A 8 -12.75 10.39 -13.61
CA ASN A 8 -13.87 11.19 -13.14
C ASN A 8 -13.45 12.01 -11.91
N LYS A 9 -13.91 13.26 -11.87
CA LYS A 9 -13.71 14.13 -10.71
C LYS A 9 -14.49 13.59 -9.53
N VAL A 10 -13.88 13.59 -8.35
CA VAL A 10 -14.52 13.17 -7.10
C VAL A 10 -15.38 14.33 -6.60
N LYS A 11 -16.67 14.10 -6.37
CA LYS A 11 -17.63 15.15 -5.96
C LYS A 11 -18.40 14.87 -4.67
N THR A 12 -18.55 13.61 -4.28
CA THR A 12 -19.44 13.22 -3.19
C THR A 12 -18.70 12.49 -2.08
N ASN A 13 -18.05 11.37 -2.38
CA ASN A 13 -17.43 10.52 -1.37
C ASN A 13 -15.92 10.40 -1.57
N LEU A 14 -15.18 11.32 -0.94
CA LEU A 14 -13.72 11.30 -0.95
C LEU A 14 -13.12 10.07 -0.23
N PRO A 15 -13.61 9.68 0.98
CA PRO A 15 -13.17 8.44 1.62
C PRO A 15 -13.32 7.20 0.73
N ASP A 16 -14.43 7.05 -0.01
CA ASP A 16 -14.62 5.90 -0.90
C ASP A 16 -13.60 5.87 -2.04
N MET A 17 -13.30 7.02 -2.64
CA MET A 17 -12.26 7.09 -3.66
C MET A 17 -10.89 6.71 -3.09
N ILE A 18 -10.54 7.23 -1.91
CA ILE A 18 -9.28 6.88 -1.25
C ILE A 18 -9.23 5.38 -0.92
N ARG A 19 -10.32 4.81 -0.38
CA ARG A 19 -10.43 3.38 -0.08
C ARG A 19 -10.21 2.50 -1.31
N TYR A 20 -10.76 2.91 -2.46
CA TYR A 20 -10.51 2.24 -3.72
C TYR A 20 -9.03 2.31 -4.13
N VAL A 21 -8.40 3.48 -3.98
CA VAL A 21 -6.99 3.68 -4.34
C VAL A 21 -6.05 2.86 -3.45
N ILE A 22 -6.27 2.85 -2.13
CA ILE A 22 -5.38 2.16 -1.16
C ILE A 22 -5.69 0.68 -0.97
N ASN A 23 -6.52 0.06 -1.82
CA ASN A 23 -6.99 -1.31 -1.61
C ASN A 23 -5.81 -2.31 -1.46
N PRO A 24 -5.66 -2.97 -0.29
CA PRO A 24 -4.55 -3.89 0.00
C PRO A 24 -4.48 -5.10 -0.94
N GLU A 25 -5.61 -5.52 -1.51
CA GLU A 25 -5.67 -6.63 -2.47
C GLU A 25 -4.97 -6.31 -3.80
N LYS A 26 -4.72 -5.03 -4.06
CA LYS A 26 -4.23 -4.54 -5.36
C LYS A 26 -2.83 -3.93 -5.31
N ASN A 27 -2.33 -3.60 -4.13
CA ASN A 27 -1.13 -2.77 -3.95
C ASN A 27 -0.10 -3.41 -3.00
N ASP A 28 0.03 -4.73 -3.07
CA ASP A 28 0.96 -5.53 -2.25
C ASP A 28 0.68 -5.39 -0.74
N GLY A 29 -0.56 -5.69 -0.35
CA GLY A 29 -0.99 -5.73 1.04
C GLY A 29 -1.00 -4.36 1.74
N GLY A 30 -1.14 -3.27 0.98
CA GLY A 30 -1.13 -1.89 1.48
C GLY A 30 0.26 -1.30 1.66
N ARG A 31 1.33 -2.03 1.29
CA ARG A 31 2.71 -1.57 1.46
C ARG A 31 3.02 -0.34 0.59
N LEU A 32 2.52 -0.33 -0.64
CA LEU A 32 2.80 0.73 -1.62
C LEU A 32 1.70 1.80 -1.63
N VAL A 33 1.51 2.46 -0.50
CA VAL A 33 0.65 3.64 -0.40
C VAL A 33 1.53 4.82 -0.02
N TYR A 34 1.36 5.96 -0.68
CA TYR A 34 2.01 7.22 -0.34
C TYR A 34 0.98 8.30 -0.07
N ALA A 35 1.10 9.03 1.04
CA ALA A 35 0.28 10.19 1.35
C ALA A 35 1.19 11.38 1.72
N SER A 36 1.10 12.49 0.99
CA SER A 36 2.05 13.62 1.11
C SER A 36 1.94 14.44 2.41
N TYR A 37 1.10 14.01 3.34
CA TYR A 37 0.72 14.76 4.53
C TYR A 37 0.46 13.87 5.76
N SER A 38 0.65 12.55 5.65
CA SER A 38 0.34 11.62 6.73
C SER A 38 1.17 10.35 6.64
N SER A 39 1.51 9.76 7.79
CA SER A 39 2.05 8.40 7.88
C SER A 39 0.96 7.31 7.83
N GLU A 40 -0.33 7.67 7.87
CA GLU A 40 -1.45 6.74 7.70
C GLU A 40 -1.49 6.18 6.27
N ARG A 41 -1.90 4.92 6.10
CA ARG A 41 -1.85 4.19 4.82
C ARG A 41 -3.03 3.27 4.55
N HIS A 42 -3.73 2.85 5.60
CA HIS A 42 -4.75 1.82 5.56
C HIS A 42 -6.15 2.38 5.84
N ASP A 43 -6.26 3.46 6.62
CA ASP A 43 -7.53 4.11 6.93
C ASP A 43 -7.87 5.24 5.97
N ALA A 44 -8.82 4.98 5.07
CA ALA A 44 -9.28 5.93 4.08
C ALA A 44 -9.98 7.17 4.69
N ASN A 45 -10.65 7.03 5.84
CA ASN A 45 -11.32 8.16 6.50
C ASN A 45 -10.28 9.10 7.12
N MET A 46 -9.28 8.54 7.81
CA MET A 46 -8.16 9.33 8.36
C MET A 46 -7.35 10.01 7.26
N LEU A 47 -7.19 9.37 6.10
CA LEU A 47 -6.57 10.01 4.94
C LEU A 47 -7.45 11.10 4.32
N ALA A 48 -8.77 10.93 4.26
CA ALA A 48 -9.68 11.92 3.70
C ALA A 48 -9.79 13.18 4.55
N GLU A 49 -9.77 13.04 5.88
CA GLU A 49 -10.09 14.12 6.81
C GLU A 49 -9.18 15.36 6.65
N PRO A 50 -7.84 15.26 6.53
CA PRO A 50 -7.00 16.41 6.22
C PRO A 50 -7.31 17.09 4.88
N MET A 51 -7.75 16.34 3.86
CA MET A 51 -8.17 16.93 2.59
C MET A 51 -9.50 17.67 2.71
N ILE A 52 -10.44 17.10 3.48
CA ILE A 52 -11.74 17.74 3.78
C ILE A 52 -11.51 19.07 4.50
N ARG A 53 -10.61 19.13 5.49
CA ARG A 53 -10.26 20.38 6.17
C ARG A 53 -9.73 21.46 5.21
N ASP A 54 -8.95 21.10 4.20
CA ASP A 54 -8.48 22.06 3.19
C ASP A 54 -9.62 22.53 2.27
N LEU A 55 -10.57 21.64 1.97
CA LEU A 55 -11.76 21.96 1.17
C LEU A 55 -12.73 22.87 1.91
N GLU A 56 -12.88 22.71 3.23
CA GLU A 56 -13.69 23.58 4.08
C GLU A 56 -13.09 25.00 4.16
N ARG A 57 -11.76 25.10 4.23
CA ARG A 57 -11.02 26.37 4.27
C ARG A 57 -10.93 27.05 2.91
N CYS A 58 -11.37 26.41 1.82
CA CYS A 58 -11.34 27.05 0.51
C CYS A 58 -12.24 28.29 0.48
N ALA A 59 -11.84 29.32 -0.27
CA ALA A 59 -12.60 30.57 -0.39
C ALA A 59 -14.08 30.38 -0.83
N ASN A 60 -14.38 29.28 -1.51
CA ASN A 60 -15.74 28.93 -1.95
C ASN A 60 -16.39 27.81 -1.12
N GLY A 61 -15.74 27.36 -0.04
CA GLY A 61 -16.13 26.26 0.84
C GLY A 61 -16.41 24.93 0.13
N LEU A 62 -17.00 23.99 0.89
CA LEU A 62 -17.65 22.81 0.35
C LEU A 62 -18.98 23.23 -0.29
N ARG A 63 -19.06 23.13 -1.62
CA ARG A 63 -20.31 23.38 -2.37
C ARG A 63 -20.94 22.05 -2.75
N LYS A 64 -22.26 22.01 -2.79
CA LYS A 64 -23.01 20.92 -3.43
C LYS A 64 -22.47 20.72 -4.86
N ASP A 65 -22.17 19.46 -5.21
CA ASP A 65 -21.57 19.05 -6.49
C ASP A 65 -20.18 19.63 -6.81
N GLY A 66 -19.54 20.25 -5.82
CA GLY A 66 -18.19 20.76 -5.91
C GLY A 66 -17.16 19.63 -6.04
N VAL A 67 -16.12 19.87 -6.84
CA VAL A 67 -15.00 18.91 -6.95
C VAL A 67 -14.23 18.88 -5.64
N LEU A 68 -14.16 17.71 -5.01
CA LEU A 68 -13.41 17.42 -3.79
C LEU A 68 -11.98 17.01 -4.10
N ALA A 69 -11.80 16.18 -5.13
CA ALA A 69 -10.50 15.69 -5.56
C ALA A 69 -10.48 15.34 -7.04
N LEU A 70 -9.27 15.22 -7.58
CA LEU A 70 -8.99 14.70 -8.92
C LEU A 70 -8.48 13.26 -8.78
N HIS A 71 -8.98 12.38 -9.65
CA HIS A 71 -8.49 11.00 -9.75
C HIS A 71 -7.67 10.86 -11.01
N LEU A 72 -6.36 10.68 -10.87
CA LEU A 72 -5.43 10.48 -11.98
C LEU A 72 -5.05 9.01 -12.06
N LYS A 73 -4.96 8.47 -13.28
CA LYS A 73 -4.38 7.16 -13.59
C LYS A 73 -3.07 7.36 -14.34
N HIS A 74 -2.01 6.72 -13.85
CA HIS A 74 -0.69 6.72 -14.48
C HIS A 74 -0.32 5.27 -14.81
N SER A 75 -0.56 4.86 -16.04
CA SER A 75 -0.46 3.46 -16.50
C SER A 75 0.81 3.23 -17.29
N PHE A 76 1.39 2.03 -17.19
CA PHE A 76 2.58 1.63 -17.94
C PHE A 76 2.22 0.53 -18.94
N SER A 77 2.90 0.48 -20.08
CA SER A 77 2.74 -0.61 -21.05
C SER A 77 3.14 -1.94 -20.40
N PRO A 78 2.43 -3.06 -20.67
CA PRO A 78 2.89 -4.38 -20.24
C PRO A 78 4.29 -4.74 -20.76
N ASP A 79 4.68 -4.20 -21.92
CA ASP A 79 5.99 -4.45 -22.54
C ASP A 79 7.11 -3.59 -21.95
N GLU A 80 6.78 -2.63 -21.08
CA GLU A 80 7.77 -1.83 -20.37
C GLU A 80 8.27 -2.60 -19.15
N HIS A 81 9.59 -2.73 -19.00
CA HIS A 81 10.20 -3.47 -17.91
C HIS A 81 10.24 -2.59 -16.64
N VAL A 82 9.10 -2.50 -15.94
CA VAL A 82 8.96 -1.77 -14.67
C VAL A 82 8.38 -2.68 -13.58
N ASN A 83 8.85 -2.49 -12.34
CA ASN A 83 8.27 -3.12 -11.17
C ASN A 83 7.30 -2.19 -10.41
N ALA A 84 6.60 -2.72 -9.41
CA ALA A 84 5.57 -1.99 -8.68
C ALA A 84 6.13 -0.79 -7.90
N GLU A 85 7.33 -0.92 -7.32
CA GLU A 85 8.03 0.14 -6.61
C GLU A 85 8.41 1.30 -7.54
N GLN A 86 8.97 0.99 -8.71
CA GLN A 86 9.30 2.00 -9.74
C GLN A 86 8.05 2.72 -10.23
N VAL A 87 6.97 1.96 -10.47
CA VAL A 87 5.67 2.54 -10.84
C VAL A 87 5.18 3.47 -9.74
N HIS A 88 5.19 3.02 -8.49
CA HIS A 88 4.80 3.82 -7.34
C HIS A 88 5.58 5.13 -7.23
N GLU A 89 6.91 5.03 -7.31
CA GLU A 89 7.84 6.15 -7.22
C GLU A 89 7.59 7.18 -8.32
N LEU A 90 7.47 6.73 -9.58
CA LEU A 90 7.14 7.59 -10.71
C LEU A 90 5.76 8.27 -10.54
N GLY A 91 4.79 7.59 -9.93
CA GLY A 91 3.49 8.15 -9.59
C GLY A 91 3.58 9.28 -8.55
N VAL A 92 4.38 9.09 -7.49
CA VAL A 92 4.62 10.12 -6.47
C VAL A 92 5.35 11.32 -7.07
N MET A 93 6.44 11.07 -7.81
CA MET A 93 7.23 12.13 -8.45
C MET A 93 6.41 12.95 -9.46
N LEU A 94 5.58 12.29 -10.28
CA LEU A 94 4.65 12.96 -11.17
C LEU A 94 3.69 13.87 -10.38
N THR A 95 3.13 13.36 -9.28
CA THR A 95 2.15 14.10 -8.49
C THR A 95 2.79 15.30 -7.80
N GLU A 96 4.01 15.15 -7.26
CA GLU A 96 4.74 16.26 -6.68
C GLU A 96 5.01 17.36 -7.72
N ALA A 97 5.51 16.98 -8.91
CA ALA A 97 5.78 17.93 -9.98
C ALA A 97 4.52 18.67 -10.47
N ILE A 98 3.36 18.00 -10.45
CA ILE A 98 2.06 18.62 -10.81
C ILE A 98 1.58 19.59 -9.72
N THR A 99 1.80 19.26 -8.46
CA THR A 99 1.19 19.95 -7.32
C THR A 99 2.08 21.00 -6.69
N GLY A 100 3.39 20.94 -6.93
CA GLY A 100 4.40 21.78 -6.28
C GLY A 100 4.38 21.65 -4.75
N GLY A 101 3.92 20.50 -4.24
CA GLY A 101 3.72 20.25 -2.82
C GLY A 101 2.58 21.04 -2.18
N ASP A 102 1.82 21.85 -2.91
CA ASP A 102 0.77 22.70 -2.32
C ASP A 102 -0.60 22.02 -2.22
N TYR A 103 -0.74 20.83 -2.79
CA TYR A 103 -1.96 20.02 -2.72
C TYR A 103 -1.67 18.71 -2.00
N LYS A 104 -2.55 18.34 -1.07
CA LYS A 104 -2.52 17.01 -0.45
C LYS A 104 -2.87 15.95 -1.49
N TYR A 105 -2.16 14.84 -1.50
CA TYR A 105 -2.45 13.74 -2.42
C TYR A 105 -2.14 12.36 -1.82
N VAL A 106 -2.77 11.33 -2.38
CA VAL A 106 -2.52 9.91 -2.08
C VAL A 106 -2.20 9.19 -3.39
N VAL A 107 -1.16 8.35 -3.40
CA VAL A 107 -0.72 7.54 -4.55
C VAL A 107 -0.65 6.08 -4.15
N SER A 108 -1.11 5.17 -5.01
CA SER A 108 -0.90 3.73 -4.84
C SER A 108 -0.90 3.00 -6.18
N PRO A 109 0.02 2.05 -6.43
CA PRO A 109 0.02 1.22 -7.62
C PRO A 109 -1.00 0.09 -7.49
N HIS A 110 -1.72 -0.20 -8.56
CA HIS A 110 -2.57 -1.39 -8.68
C HIS A 110 -1.89 -2.41 -9.60
N MET A 111 -1.90 -3.66 -9.16
CA MET A 111 -1.27 -4.84 -9.80
C MET A 111 -2.32 -5.89 -10.21
N ASP A 112 -3.60 -5.58 -10.07
CA ASP A 112 -4.74 -6.48 -10.34
C ASP A 112 -5.09 -6.60 -11.83
N ARG A 113 -4.24 -6.08 -12.71
CA ARG A 113 -4.44 -6.02 -14.17
C ARG A 113 -3.18 -6.47 -14.90
N HIS A 114 -3.32 -6.73 -16.21
CA HIS A 114 -2.21 -7.08 -17.10
C HIS A 114 -1.11 -6.00 -17.17
N HIS A 115 -1.36 -4.78 -16.70
CA HIS A 115 -0.36 -3.73 -16.61
C HIS A 115 -0.40 -3.04 -15.25
N LEU A 116 0.78 -2.64 -14.80
CA LEU A 116 0.95 -1.82 -13.61
C LEU A 116 0.47 -0.40 -13.87
N HIS A 117 -0.22 0.17 -12.89
CA HIS A 117 -0.70 1.54 -12.97
C HIS A 117 -0.89 2.15 -11.59
N ASN A 118 -0.58 3.44 -11.44
CA ASN A 118 -0.94 4.17 -10.23
C ASN A 118 -2.35 4.72 -10.33
N HIS A 119 -3.03 4.66 -9.20
CA HIS A 119 -4.12 5.56 -8.88
C HIS A 119 -3.61 6.67 -7.96
N ILE A 120 -3.95 7.91 -8.32
CA ILE A 120 -3.55 9.12 -7.60
C ILE A 120 -4.81 9.92 -7.29
N VAL A 121 -5.00 10.27 -6.03
CA VAL A 121 -6.07 11.17 -5.56
C VAL A 121 -5.42 12.48 -5.15
N ILE A 122 -5.73 13.57 -5.84
CA ILE A 122 -5.21 14.92 -5.53
C ILE A 122 -6.35 15.75 -4.96
N CYS A 123 -6.19 16.29 -3.75
CA CYS A 123 -7.12 17.22 -3.15
C CYS A 123 -7.37 18.39 -4.11
N ALA A 124 -8.62 18.78 -4.31
CA ALA A 124 -8.93 19.90 -5.19
C ALA A 124 -8.51 21.24 -4.57
N ALA A 125 -8.34 21.32 -3.24
CA ALA A 125 -7.98 22.53 -2.51
C ALA A 125 -6.47 22.65 -2.31
N ASN A 126 -5.94 23.84 -2.57
CA ASN A 126 -4.56 24.19 -2.24
C ASN A 126 -4.47 24.51 -0.74
N ARG A 127 -3.58 23.82 -0.02
CA ARG A 127 -3.43 23.93 1.44
C ARG A 127 -2.91 25.29 1.91
N ARG A 128 -2.24 26.05 1.04
CA ARG A 128 -1.65 27.36 1.36
C ARG A 128 -2.56 28.51 0.94
N THR A 129 -3.08 28.47 -0.28
CA THR A 129 -3.84 29.59 -0.85
C THR A 129 -5.34 29.52 -0.57
N GLY A 130 -5.87 28.36 -0.15
CA GLY A 130 -7.31 28.16 0.02
C GLY A 130 -8.08 28.27 -1.30
N ARG A 131 -7.44 28.02 -2.44
CA ARG A 131 -8.07 28.06 -3.77
C ARG A 131 -8.10 26.68 -4.40
N LYS A 132 -9.13 26.41 -5.20
CA LYS A 132 -9.22 25.16 -5.94
C LYS A 132 -8.23 25.10 -7.11
N MET A 133 -7.72 23.90 -7.39
CA MET A 133 -6.88 23.64 -8.56
C MET A 133 -7.62 24.03 -9.84
N ARG A 134 -6.97 24.85 -10.66
CA ARG A 134 -7.51 25.30 -11.94
C ARG A 134 -7.09 24.35 -13.05
N LEU A 135 -8.06 23.61 -13.59
CA LEU A 135 -7.83 22.77 -14.77
C LEU A 135 -8.13 23.55 -16.04
N THR A 136 -7.21 23.46 -17.00
CA THR A 136 -7.36 24.00 -18.35
C THR A 136 -7.44 22.87 -19.37
N ARG A 137 -7.81 23.18 -20.62
CA ARG A 137 -7.79 22.18 -21.71
C ARG A 137 -6.40 21.55 -21.93
N ARG A 138 -5.33 22.26 -21.54
CA ARG A 138 -3.93 21.81 -21.69
C ARG A 138 -3.35 21.12 -20.45
N SER A 139 -4.07 21.07 -19.32
CA SER A 139 -3.50 20.54 -18.07
C SER A 139 -3.08 19.08 -18.20
N ILE A 140 -3.86 18.26 -18.92
CA ILE A 140 -3.52 16.85 -19.14
C ILE A 140 -2.29 16.70 -20.03
N ASP A 141 -2.18 17.52 -21.08
CA ASP A 141 -1.03 17.47 -21.98
C ASP A 141 0.25 17.90 -21.24
N GLN A 142 0.15 18.89 -20.34
CA GLN A 142 1.25 19.28 -19.46
C GLN A 142 1.67 18.14 -18.52
N TRP A 143 0.70 17.44 -17.92
CA TRP A 143 1.01 16.33 -17.00
C TRP A 143 1.60 15.12 -17.73
N ARG A 144 1.18 14.87 -18.98
CA ARG A 144 1.82 13.87 -19.85
C ARG A 144 3.25 14.25 -20.17
N ALA A 145 3.51 15.52 -20.52
CA ALA A 145 4.86 16.01 -20.75
C ALA A 145 5.79 15.80 -19.54
N VAL A 146 5.26 16.06 -18.33
CA VAL A 146 6.00 15.80 -17.08
C VAL A 146 6.26 14.30 -16.91
N SER A 147 5.27 13.44 -17.13
CA SER A 147 5.42 11.98 -17.07
C SER A 147 6.44 11.47 -18.09
N ASP A 148 6.42 11.96 -19.33
CA ASP A 148 7.37 11.59 -20.38
C ASP A 148 8.80 12.01 -20.00
N GLU A 149 9.01 13.22 -19.48
CA GLU A 149 10.32 13.66 -18.99
C GLU A 149 10.81 12.80 -17.81
N LEU A 150 9.93 12.40 -16.89
CA LEU A 150 10.29 11.49 -15.80
C LEU A 150 10.67 10.10 -16.34
N CYS A 151 9.90 9.55 -17.28
CA CYS A 151 10.18 8.27 -17.91
C CYS A 151 11.53 8.29 -18.65
N ARG A 152 11.80 9.35 -19.44
CA ARG A 152 13.07 9.50 -20.16
C ARG A 152 14.27 9.53 -19.22
N ARG A 153 14.14 10.14 -18.03
CA ARG A 153 15.22 10.17 -17.02
C ARG A 153 15.53 8.82 -16.40
N GLU A 154 14.53 7.95 -16.29
CA GLU A 154 14.70 6.58 -15.79
C GLU A 154 15.01 5.58 -16.92
N GLY A 155 15.26 6.06 -18.14
CA GLY A 155 15.60 5.21 -19.29
C GLY A 155 14.42 4.47 -19.89
N LEU A 156 13.18 4.87 -19.57
CA LEU A 156 11.95 4.24 -20.07
C LEU A 156 11.53 4.82 -21.42
N ALA A 157 10.82 4.01 -22.20
CA ALA A 157 10.26 4.46 -23.46
C ALA A 157 9.14 5.49 -23.25
N VAL A 158 9.12 6.52 -24.10
CA VAL A 158 8.13 7.61 -24.06
C VAL A 158 7.31 7.63 -25.33
N LEU A 159 6.07 8.12 -25.22
CA LEU A 159 5.25 8.37 -26.40
C LEU A 159 5.76 9.63 -27.11
N GLU A 160 6.09 9.52 -28.40
CA GLU A 160 6.33 10.71 -29.21
C GLU A 160 5.02 11.48 -29.37
N ASN A 161 4.95 12.64 -28.72
CA ASN A 161 3.76 13.47 -28.71
C ASN A 161 4.03 14.74 -29.55
N PRO A 162 3.51 14.83 -30.79
CA PRO A 162 3.91 15.86 -31.76
C PRO A 162 3.49 17.31 -31.41
N LYS A 163 2.97 17.57 -30.20
CA LYS A 163 2.42 18.87 -29.79
C LYS A 163 3.13 19.53 -28.60
N VAL A 164 4.27 19.00 -28.15
CA VAL A 164 4.87 19.35 -26.84
C VAL A 164 6.28 19.96 -26.96
N GLU A 165 6.71 20.41 -28.13
CA GLU A 165 8.03 21.07 -28.30
C GLU A 165 8.18 22.37 -27.48
N THR A 166 7.08 22.98 -27.02
CA THR A 166 7.11 24.27 -26.29
C THR A 166 7.18 24.16 -24.77
N ALA A 167 7.18 22.95 -24.19
CA ALA A 167 7.29 22.75 -22.75
C ALA A 167 8.75 22.66 -22.24
N GLU A 168 9.70 22.38 -23.13
CA GLU A 168 11.07 21.99 -22.76
C GLU A 168 11.90 23.14 -22.15
N SER A 169 11.64 24.39 -22.52
CA SER A 169 12.43 25.54 -22.05
C SER A 169 12.15 25.95 -20.60
N ARG A 170 10.97 25.63 -20.04
CA ARG A 170 10.62 25.88 -18.62
C ARG A 170 11.15 24.81 -17.67
N VAL A 171 11.55 23.65 -18.18
CA VAL A 171 11.96 22.48 -17.38
C VAL A 171 13.42 22.58 -16.91
N ARG A 172 14.24 23.46 -17.53
CA ARG A 172 15.69 23.51 -17.29
C ARG A 172 16.10 24.13 -15.95
N ASP A 173 15.39 25.14 -15.45
CA ASP A 173 15.68 25.77 -14.14
C ASP A 173 14.99 25.06 -12.97
N GLU A 174 13.82 24.46 -13.20
CA GLU A 174 13.14 23.58 -12.24
C GLU A 174 13.95 22.29 -11.98
N ARG A 175 14.88 21.96 -12.89
CA ARG A 175 15.62 20.68 -12.98
C ARG A 175 16.48 20.36 -11.77
N GLU A 176 17.18 21.35 -11.21
CA GLU A 176 18.07 21.14 -10.06
C GLU A 176 17.29 21.17 -8.73
N ARG A 177 16.23 21.98 -8.63
CA ARG A 177 15.32 21.99 -7.48
C ARG A 177 14.60 20.64 -7.36
N LEU A 178 14.04 20.15 -8.47
CA LEU A 178 13.41 18.83 -8.54
C LEU A 178 14.39 17.68 -8.27
N LYS A 179 15.69 17.84 -8.51
CA LYS A 179 16.69 16.79 -8.28
C LYS A 179 16.87 16.50 -6.79
N ASN A 180 17.06 17.55 -5.99
CA ASN A 180 17.17 17.46 -4.53
C ASN A 180 15.85 17.05 -3.88
N GLU A 181 14.74 17.58 -4.39
CA GLU A 181 13.40 17.21 -3.95
C GLU A 181 13.07 15.76 -4.27
N ARG A 182 13.45 15.27 -5.46
CA ARG A 182 13.33 13.86 -5.86
C ARG A 182 14.11 12.94 -4.96
N LYS A 183 15.38 13.27 -4.64
CA LYS A 183 16.18 12.43 -3.73
C LYS A 183 15.47 12.26 -2.39
N ARG A 184 14.98 13.37 -1.81
CA ARG A 184 14.21 13.35 -0.56
C ARG A 184 12.92 12.53 -0.67
N ILE A 185 12.18 12.68 -1.77
CA ILE A 185 10.94 11.92 -2.01
C ILE A 185 11.24 10.42 -2.12
N ARG A 186 12.28 10.04 -2.86
CA ARG A 186 12.71 8.63 -2.97
C ARG A 186 13.09 8.06 -1.61
N GLU A 187 13.86 8.80 -0.83
CA GLU A 187 14.27 8.40 0.52
C GLU A 187 13.04 8.24 1.44
N ASP A 188 12.10 9.20 1.42
CA ASP A 188 10.86 9.14 2.20
C ASP A 188 9.98 7.95 1.78
N ILE A 189 9.78 7.72 0.47
CA ILE A 189 9.05 6.55 -0.02
C ILE A 189 9.75 5.27 0.41
N ALA A 190 11.06 5.16 0.21
CA ALA A 190 11.82 3.96 0.58
C ALA A 190 11.73 3.66 2.07
N GLU A 191 11.89 4.68 2.92
CA GLU A 191 11.77 4.54 4.37
C GLU A 191 10.35 4.12 4.79
N GLN A 192 9.32 4.66 4.15
CA GLN A 192 7.93 4.29 4.40
C GLN A 192 7.63 2.85 3.97
N VAL A 193 8.11 2.45 2.79
CA VAL A 193 7.96 1.09 2.26
C VAL A 193 8.66 0.07 3.15
N GLU A 194 9.88 0.37 3.63
CA GLU A 194 10.60 -0.51 4.55
C GLU A 194 9.86 -0.66 5.88
N ARG A 195 9.37 0.45 6.46
CA ARG A 195 8.57 0.43 7.70
C ARG A 195 7.32 -0.44 7.56
N GLU A 196 6.59 -0.31 6.46
CA GLU A 196 5.40 -1.14 6.21
C GLU A 196 5.75 -2.61 5.98
N SER A 197 6.88 -2.89 5.30
CA SER A 197 7.41 -4.24 5.14
C SER A 197 7.73 -4.90 6.48
N GLU A 198 8.40 -4.17 7.38
CA GLU A 198 8.70 -4.65 8.72
C GLU A 198 7.43 -4.91 9.53
N ARG A 199 6.45 -3.99 9.48
CA ARG A 199 5.15 -4.16 10.14
C ARG A 199 4.41 -5.39 9.63
N MET A 200 4.44 -5.64 8.32
CA MET A 200 3.86 -6.82 7.72
C MET A 200 4.58 -8.09 8.20
N ARG A 201 5.92 -8.12 8.17
CA ARG A 201 6.72 -9.25 8.67
C ARG A 201 6.41 -9.58 10.14
N ARG A 202 6.29 -8.55 11.00
CA ARG A 202 5.91 -8.73 12.42
C ARG A 202 4.52 -9.35 12.55
N ARG A 203 3.52 -8.84 11.82
CA ARG A 203 2.15 -9.39 11.82
C ARG A 203 2.09 -10.85 11.37
N LEU A 204 2.84 -11.20 10.33
CA LEU A 204 2.93 -12.58 9.85
C LEU A 204 3.55 -13.51 10.89
N LYS A 205 4.64 -13.07 11.54
CA LYS A 205 5.26 -13.82 12.64
C LYS A 205 4.29 -14.03 13.80
N GLU A 206 3.61 -12.98 14.26
CA GLU A 206 2.61 -13.06 15.33
C GLU A 206 1.42 -13.97 14.98
N SER A 207 1.00 -13.98 13.72
CA SER A 207 -0.04 -14.90 13.24
C SER A 207 0.44 -16.35 13.26
N SER A 208 1.66 -16.60 12.80
CA SER A 208 2.31 -17.92 12.83
C SER A 208 2.49 -18.43 14.25
N ASP A 209 2.96 -17.59 15.17
CA ASP A 209 3.14 -17.93 16.59
C ASP A 209 1.79 -18.25 17.25
N ARG A 210 0.75 -17.46 16.96
CA ARG A 210 -0.63 -17.74 17.42
C ARG A 210 -1.16 -19.07 16.88
N GLN A 211 -0.87 -19.41 15.62
CA GLN A 211 -1.26 -20.70 15.04
C GLN A 211 -0.53 -21.86 15.72
N CYS A 212 0.80 -21.76 15.88
CA CYS A 212 1.61 -22.74 16.58
C CYS A 212 1.10 -22.99 18.02
N GLU A 213 0.72 -21.94 18.73
CA GLU A 213 0.17 -22.05 20.08
C GLU A 213 -1.21 -22.73 20.11
N ARG A 214 -2.06 -22.49 19.11
CA ARG A 214 -3.33 -23.23 18.94
C ARG A 214 -3.07 -24.71 18.65
N ASP A 215 -2.14 -25.01 17.76
CA ASP A 215 -1.82 -26.39 17.38
C ASP A 215 -1.25 -27.18 18.58
N LYS A 216 -0.40 -26.56 19.40
CA LYS A 216 0.08 -27.14 20.67
C LYS A 216 -1.06 -27.46 21.63
N ARG A 217 -2.04 -26.55 21.79
CA ARG A 217 -3.21 -26.77 22.65
C ARG A 217 -4.10 -27.90 22.14
N ILE A 218 -4.31 -27.98 20.82
CA ILE A 218 -5.06 -29.06 20.19
C ILE A 218 -4.34 -30.39 20.40
N LEU A 219 -3.03 -30.44 20.16
CA LEU A 219 -2.22 -31.65 20.36
C LEU A 219 -2.27 -32.11 21.81
N PHE A 220 -2.14 -31.19 22.77
CA PHE A 220 -2.24 -31.49 24.20
C PHE A 220 -3.61 -32.06 24.58
N ALA A 221 -4.70 -31.47 24.07
CA ALA A 221 -6.06 -31.97 24.30
C ALA A 221 -6.29 -33.37 23.71
N LEU A 222 -5.76 -33.63 22.51
CA LEU A 222 -5.81 -34.96 21.87
C LEU A 222 -5.02 -35.98 22.70
N CYS A 223 -3.82 -35.64 23.17
CA CYS A 223 -3.03 -36.52 24.04
C CYS A 223 -3.78 -36.86 25.33
N LEU A 224 -4.39 -35.87 26.00
CA LEU A 224 -5.21 -36.11 27.20
C LEU A 224 -6.42 -37.01 26.91
N GLY A 225 -7.11 -36.80 25.77
CA GLY A 225 -8.24 -37.63 25.36
C GLY A 225 -7.86 -39.09 25.04
N VAL A 226 -6.71 -39.30 24.40
CA VAL A 226 -6.19 -40.66 24.16
C VAL A 226 -5.80 -41.31 25.48
N CYS A 227 -5.08 -40.62 26.36
CA CYS A 227 -4.70 -41.14 27.67
C CYS A 227 -5.93 -41.53 28.51
N SER A 228 -6.97 -40.70 28.53
CA SER A 228 -8.19 -40.98 29.31
C SER A 228 -9.01 -42.16 28.77
N ALA A 229 -8.92 -42.48 27.48
CA ALA A 229 -9.59 -43.65 26.89
C ALA A 229 -8.75 -44.94 27.01
N VAL A 230 -7.43 -44.83 26.89
CA VAL A 230 -6.51 -45.98 26.83
C VAL A 230 -6.13 -46.48 28.23
N VAL A 231 -5.94 -45.58 29.21
CA VAL A 231 -5.56 -45.96 30.59
C VAL A 231 -6.61 -46.86 31.25
N PRO A 232 -7.93 -46.59 31.18
CA PRO A 232 -8.94 -47.49 31.73
C PRO A 232 -8.98 -48.83 30.99
N MET A 233 -8.78 -48.84 29.67
CA MET A 233 -8.77 -50.08 28.88
C MET A 233 -7.58 -50.96 29.27
N PHE A 234 -6.39 -50.39 29.46
CA PHE A 234 -5.24 -51.10 30.02
C PHE A 234 -5.48 -51.57 31.46
N ALA A 235 -6.12 -50.76 32.30
CA ALA A 235 -6.46 -51.17 33.66
C ALA A 235 -7.39 -52.40 33.66
N VAL A 236 -8.39 -52.43 32.78
CA VAL A 236 -9.31 -53.58 32.59
C VAL A 236 -8.59 -54.80 32.02
N VAL A 237 -7.71 -54.64 31.03
CA VAL A 237 -6.91 -55.75 30.47
C VAL A 237 -5.92 -56.31 31.50
N MET A 238 -5.39 -55.46 32.39
CA MET A 238 -4.39 -55.84 33.39
C MET A 238 -4.99 -56.34 34.70
N GLN A 239 -6.32 -56.25 34.91
CA GLN A 239 -7.03 -56.68 36.13
C GLN A 239 -6.87 -58.17 36.51
N GLY A 240 -6.23 -59.00 35.68
CA GLY A 240 -5.85 -60.37 36.02
C GLY A 240 -4.34 -60.67 36.06
N ARG A 241 -3.46 -59.68 35.85
CA ARG A 241 -2.00 -59.89 35.66
C ARG A 241 -1.10 -58.96 36.49
N TRP A 242 -1.68 -58.06 37.29
CA TRP A 242 -0.93 -57.09 38.10
C TRP A 242 0.01 -57.73 39.13
N GLN A 243 -0.37 -58.83 39.79
CA GLN A 243 0.54 -59.55 40.70
C GLN A 243 1.79 -60.05 39.97
N ALA A 244 1.63 -60.75 38.85
CA ALA A 244 2.75 -61.35 38.12
C ALA A 244 3.72 -60.28 37.55
N PHE A 245 3.20 -59.13 37.14
CA PHE A 245 4.03 -58.01 36.69
C PHE A 245 4.75 -57.33 37.87
N ALA A 246 4.07 -57.10 38.98
CA ALA A 246 4.66 -56.48 40.18
C ALA A 246 5.79 -57.35 40.75
N ASP A 247 5.58 -58.67 40.82
CA ASP A 247 6.59 -59.63 41.28
C ASP A 247 7.80 -59.64 40.36
N SER A 248 7.60 -59.61 39.04
CA SER A 248 8.69 -59.60 38.07
C SER A 248 9.46 -58.28 38.05
N LEU A 249 8.81 -57.14 38.33
CA LEU A 249 9.43 -55.82 38.43
C LEU A 249 10.26 -55.68 39.72
N LEU A 250 9.73 -56.19 40.84
CA LEU A 250 10.44 -56.24 42.12
C LEU A 250 11.67 -57.16 42.06
N ASP A 251 11.57 -58.29 41.36
CA ASP A 251 12.71 -59.20 41.20
C ASP A 251 13.79 -58.62 40.27
N TRP A 252 13.41 -57.83 39.26
CA TRP A 252 14.34 -57.09 38.41
C TRP A 252 15.07 -55.97 39.19
N LEU A 253 14.34 -55.17 39.97
CA LEU A 253 14.90 -54.10 40.81
C LEU A 253 15.83 -54.61 41.92
N ARG A 254 15.69 -55.87 42.34
CA ARG A 254 16.61 -56.51 43.31
C ARG A 254 17.87 -57.09 42.67
N ARG A 255 17.92 -57.20 41.34
CA ARG A 255 19.05 -57.76 40.58
C ARG A 255 19.92 -56.70 39.91
N THR A 256 19.51 -55.42 39.94
CA THR A 256 20.30 -54.23 39.56
C THR A 256 20.78 -53.49 40.78
#